data_AF-A0A1C2E5E8-F1
#
_entry.id   AF-A0A1C2E5E8-F1
#
_cell.length_a   1.000
_cell.length_b   1.000
_cell.length_c   1.000
_cell.angle_alpha   90.00
_cell.angle_beta   90.00
_cell.angle_gamma   90.00
#
_symmetry.space_group_name_H-M   'P 1'
#
loop_
_entity.id
_entity.type
_entity.pdbx_description
1 polymer ?
#
loop_
_entity_poly.entity_id
_entity_poly.type
_entity_poly.pdbx_seq_one_letter_code
_entity_poly.pdbx_strand_id
1 'polypeptide(L)'
;MRSSLPVSLIFFVVTAAVFVLQAIPFTGIFLMFALAMFWSVFLINAGMIGVAFEVATGRVARWWILLPLIFYGSYLATTVHDHIALRSLSSVYDAANARVAIPFEATRQSLAFSNDDQSGAWLTQNYALPVAYSANSNFPQGYLSHRMMDATTCAKVATPASRAAFVHTFGFHDGDTVDGMKMESRFCALSMPEQPSLPLVSVSRREEKISEKGLPVTRVTTTVTMPGGNHFRLLGGVAKPLSWIPMPMMGCWLNDARSSWDCEAQFWRNESTPVISGNTRYYRDLRVLQRRCHGTQVTRTSR
;
A
#
# COMPACT_ATOMS: atom_id res chain seq x y z
N MET A 1 -51.42 1.57 18.16
CA MET A 1 -51.21 0.73 16.96
C MET A 1 -49.72 0.68 16.68
N ARG A 2 -49.07 -0.49 16.68
CA ARG A 2 -47.66 -0.61 16.26
C ARG A 2 -47.60 -0.37 14.75
N SER A 3 -46.72 0.50 14.26
CA SER A 3 -46.49 0.55 12.82
C SER A 3 -45.85 -0.76 12.39
N SER A 4 -46.25 -1.28 11.22
CA SER A 4 -45.65 -2.49 10.66
C SER A 4 -44.24 -2.21 10.12
N LEU A 5 -43.97 -0.97 9.72
CA LEU A 5 -42.73 -0.54 9.08
C LEU A 5 -41.97 0.49 9.93
N PRO A 6 -40.64 0.34 10.08
CA PRO A 6 -39.78 1.33 10.69
C PRO A 6 -39.64 2.59 9.83
N VAL A 7 -39.70 3.76 10.46
CA VAL A 7 -39.52 5.05 9.77
C VAL A 7 -38.07 5.19 9.29
N SER A 8 -37.13 4.64 10.06
CA SER A 8 -35.71 4.59 9.74
C SER A 8 -35.38 3.89 8.41
N LEU A 9 -36.32 3.16 7.80
CA LEU A 9 -36.13 2.61 6.45
C LEU A 9 -35.93 3.69 5.37
N ILE A 10 -36.36 4.94 5.64
CA ILE A 10 -36.17 6.06 4.72
C ILE A 10 -34.69 6.28 4.37
N PHE A 11 -33.75 6.01 5.30
CA PHE A 11 -32.33 6.16 5.04
C PHE A 11 -31.82 5.20 3.94
N PHE A 12 -32.34 3.97 3.90
CA PHE A 12 -31.99 3.01 2.84
C PHE A 12 -32.60 3.42 1.50
N VAL A 13 -33.83 3.94 1.50
CA VAL A 13 -34.49 4.47 0.30
C VAL A 13 -33.70 5.64 -0.28
N VAL A 14 -33.29 6.58 0.56
CA VAL A 14 -32.45 7.72 0.15
C VAL A 14 -31.10 7.22 -0.41
N THR A 15 -30.46 6.24 0.25
CA THR A 15 -29.20 5.66 -0.25
C THR A 15 -29.37 5.04 -1.63
N ALA A 16 -30.43 4.24 -1.85
CA ALA A 16 -30.72 3.63 -3.14
C ALA A 16 -31.01 4.67 -4.22
N ALA A 17 -31.78 5.71 -3.90
CA ALA A 17 -32.07 6.81 -4.81
C ALA A 17 -30.80 7.57 -5.23
N VAL A 18 -29.93 7.88 -4.27
CA VAL A 18 -28.63 8.53 -4.54
C VAL A 18 -27.75 7.63 -5.42
N PHE A 19 -27.69 6.33 -5.15
CA PHE A 19 -26.91 5.39 -5.96
C PHE A 19 -27.42 5.29 -7.41
N VAL A 20 -28.74 5.20 -7.61
CA VAL A 20 -29.35 5.23 -8.95
C VAL A 20 -29.06 6.55 -9.67
N LEU A 21 -29.14 7.67 -8.95
CA LEU A 21 -28.81 8.98 -9.51
C LEU A 21 -27.32 9.10 -9.87
N GLN A 22 -26.42 8.43 -9.14
CA GLN A 22 -25.02 8.36 -9.50
C GLN A 22 -24.75 7.48 -10.72
N ALA A 23 -25.59 6.49 -11.03
CA ALA A 23 -25.41 5.64 -12.20
C ALA A 23 -25.58 6.40 -13.53
N ILE A 24 -26.23 7.56 -13.52
CA ILE A 24 -26.32 8.46 -14.68
C ILE A 24 -25.08 9.37 -14.67
N PRO A 25 -24.18 9.32 -15.69
CA PRO A 25 -22.90 10.04 -15.65
C PRO A 25 -23.01 11.55 -15.40
N PHE A 26 -24.03 12.20 -15.98
CA PHE A 26 -24.23 13.65 -15.83
C PHE A 26 -24.45 14.05 -14.37
N THR A 27 -25.38 13.39 -13.67
CA THR A 27 -25.65 13.63 -12.25
C THR A 27 -24.58 13.03 -11.35
N GLY A 28 -23.99 11.91 -11.77
CA GLY A 28 -22.91 11.22 -11.08
C GLY A 28 -21.68 12.09 -10.86
N ILE A 29 -21.26 12.89 -11.83
CA ILE A 29 -20.12 13.82 -11.68
C ILE A 29 -20.37 14.83 -10.56
N PHE A 30 -21.54 15.48 -10.53
CA PHE A 30 -21.88 16.44 -9.46
C PHE A 30 -21.93 15.76 -8.09
N LEU A 31 -22.48 14.55 -8.02
CA LEU A 31 -22.56 13.76 -6.80
C LEU A 31 -21.18 13.25 -6.34
N MET A 32 -20.26 12.97 -7.27
CA MET A 32 -18.88 12.62 -6.96
C MET A 32 -18.17 13.79 -6.26
N PHE A 33 -18.33 15.03 -6.77
CA PHE A 33 -17.82 16.23 -6.09
C PHE A 33 -18.47 16.47 -4.72
N ALA A 34 -19.72 16.06 -4.53
CA ALA A 34 -20.42 16.10 -3.24
C ALA A 34 -20.06 14.92 -2.30
N LEU A 35 -19.09 14.08 -2.67
CA LEU A 35 -18.68 12.89 -1.91
C LEU A 35 -19.83 11.93 -1.60
N ALA A 36 -20.82 11.85 -2.49
CA ALA A 36 -22.04 11.08 -2.25
C ALA A 36 -21.79 9.57 -2.10
N MET A 37 -20.64 9.04 -2.57
CA MET A 37 -20.24 7.66 -2.27
C MET A 37 -20.12 7.37 -0.76
N PHE A 38 -19.71 8.38 0.04
CA PHE A 38 -19.57 8.26 1.48
C PHE A 38 -20.89 8.48 2.24
N TRP A 39 -21.93 9.00 1.58
CA TRP A 39 -23.24 9.20 2.23
C TRP A 39 -23.85 7.86 2.64
N SER A 40 -23.64 6.81 1.83
CA SER A 40 -24.08 5.45 2.14
C SER A 40 -23.52 4.93 3.47
N VAL A 41 -22.28 5.27 3.83
CA VAL A 41 -21.69 4.94 5.14
C VAL A 41 -22.54 5.49 6.27
N PHE A 42 -22.91 6.77 6.20
CA PHE A 42 -23.73 7.41 7.23
C PHE A 42 -25.17 6.90 7.21
N LEU A 43 -25.83 6.94 6.05
CA LEU A 43 -27.25 6.61 5.90
C LEU A 43 -27.57 5.16 6.27
N ILE A 44 -26.75 4.19 5.82
CA ILE A 44 -26.98 2.77 6.14
C ILE A 44 -26.80 2.53 7.65
N ASN A 45 -25.72 3.04 8.25
CA ASN A 45 -25.50 2.88 9.70
C ASN A 45 -26.59 3.60 10.52
N ALA A 46 -26.99 4.82 10.14
CA ALA A 46 -28.07 5.56 10.77
C ALA A 46 -29.42 4.83 10.66
N GLY A 47 -29.72 4.25 9.49
CA GLY A 47 -30.90 3.42 9.28
C GLY A 47 -30.91 2.18 10.16
N MET A 48 -29.78 1.47 10.25
CA MET A 48 -29.64 0.28 11.11
C MET A 48 -29.82 0.62 12.60
N ILE A 49 -29.19 1.71 13.07
CA ILE A 49 -29.31 2.18 14.46
C ILE A 49 -30.75 2.63 14.75
N GLY A 50 -31.36 3.37 13.82
CA GLY A 50 -32.74 3.84 13.95
C GLY A 50 -33.74 2.68 14.03
N VAL A 51 -33.60 1.65 13.20
CA VAL A 51 -34.42 0.42 13.29
C VAL A 51 -34.27 -0.24 14.67
N ALA A 52 -33.04 -0.40 15.17
CA ALA A 52 -32.81 -0.98 16.49
C ALA A 52 -33.45 -0.15 17.62
N PHE A 53 -33.36 1.18 17.53
CA PHE A 53 -33.97 2.10 18.50
C PHE A 53 -35.50 2.05 18.47
N GLU A 54 -36.12 2.01 17.28
CA GLU A 54 -37.56 1.87 17.13
C GLU A 54 -38.07 0.53 17.67
N VAL A 55 -37.30 -0.55 17.51
CA VAL A 55 -37.61 -1.86 18.13
C VAL A 55 -37.52 -1.77 19.65
N ALA A 56 -36.44 -1.18 20.17
CA ALA A 56 -36.20 -1.05 21.62
C ALA A 56 -37.29 -0.21 22.32
N THR A 57 -37.79 0.82 21.66
CA THR A 57 -38.90 1.68 22.14
C THR A 57 -40.29 1.07 21.90
N GLY A 58 -40.36 -0.12 21.28
CA GLY A 58 -41.62 -0.83 21.01
C GLY A 58 -42.51 -0.19 19.94
N ARG A 59 -41.98 0.76 19.15
CA ARG A 59 -42.68 1.45 18.06
C ARG A 59 -42.98 0.50 16.90
N VAL A 60 -42.07 -0.45 16.66
CA VAL A 60 -42.17 -1.46 15.58
C VAL A 60 -42.11 -2.89 16.14
N ALA A 61 -42.41 -3.87 15.28
CA ALA A 61 -42.35 -5.28 15.63
C ALA A 61 -40.92 -5.76 15.94
N ARG A 62 -40.76 -6.65 16.92
CA ARG A 62 -39.45 -7.13 17.41
C ARG A 62 -38.59 -7.81 16.34
N TRP A 63 -39.20 -8.45 15.35
CA TRP A 63 -38.46 -9.16 14.30
C TRP A 63 -37.58 -8.23 13.45
N TRP A 64 -37.87 -6.93 13.41
CA TRP A 64 -37.02 -5.94 12.72
C TRP A 64 -35.61 -5.84 13.30
N ILE A 65 -35.37 -6.31 14.54
CA ILE A 65 -34.01 -6.38 15.10
C ILE A 65 -33.09 -7.34 14.34
N LEU A 66 -33.67 -8.30 13.60
CA LEU A 66 -32.88 -9.23 12.80
C LEU A 66 -32.09 -8.50 11.71
N LEU A 67 -32.61 -7.40 11.17
CA LEU A 67 -31.94 -6.62 10.12
C LEU A 67 -30.58 -6.07 10.59
N PRO A 68 -30.48 -5.24 11.66
CA PRO A 68 -29.19 -4.78 12.16
C PRO A 68 -28.33 -5.94 12.71
N LEU A 69 -28.93 -6.96 13.34
CA LEU A 69 -28.16 -8.10 13.85
C LEU A 69 -27.45 -8.88 12.74
N ILE A 70 -28.14 -9.16 11.63
CA ILE A 70 -27.54 -9.84 10.48
C ILE A 70 -26.48 -8.95 9.84
N PHE A 71 -26.77 -7.65 9.65
CA PHE A 71 -25.83 -6.71 9.06
C PHE A 71 -24.52 -6.61 9.87
N TYR A 72 -24.60 -6.23 11.14
CA TYR A 72 -23.41 -6.07 11.99
C TYR A 72 -22.76 -7.42 12.34
N GLY A 73 -23.55 -8.47 12.53
CA GLY A 73 -23.06 -9.81 12.86
C GLY A 73 -22.26 -10.42 11.71
N SER A 74 -22.78 -10.38 10.49
CA SER A 74 -22.06 -10.87 9.31
C SER A 74 -20.81 -10.05 9.02
N TYR A 75 -20.89 -8.72 9.16
CA TYR A 75 -19.73 -7.84 8.99
C TYR A 75 -18.64 -8.13 10.02
N LEU A 76 -18.99 -8.24 11.30
CA LEU A 76 -18.02 -8.53 12.34
C LEU A 76 -17.37 -9.91 12.13
N ALA A 77 -18.13 -10.92 11.74
CA ALA A 77 -17.62 -12.25 11.45
C ALA A 77 -16.59 -12.22 10.31
N THR A 78 -16.88 -11.51 9.21
CA THR A 78 -15.94 -11.38 8.07
C THR A 78 -14.72 -10.53 8.43
N THR A 79 -14.88 -9.43 9.17
CA THR A 79 -13.75 -8.62 9.67
C THR A 79 -12.82 -9.43 10.58
N VAL A 80 -13.38 -10.21 11.52
CA VAL A 80 -12.58 -11.07 12.41
C VAL A 80 -11.83 -12.12 11.59
N HIS A 81 -12.50 -12.75 10.62
CA HIS A 81 -11.89 -13.72 9.72
C HIS A 81 -10.72 -13.12 8.92
N ASP A 82 -10.90 -11.93 8.32
CA ASP A 82 -9.86 -11.20 7.60
C ASP A 82 -8.63 -10.93 8.49
N HIS A 83 -8.84 -10.50 9.73
CA HIS A 83 -7.74 -10.20 10.66
C HIS A 83 -7.02 -11.46 11.16
N ILE A 84 -7.73 -12.58 11.32
CA ILE A 84 -7.11 -13.88 11.63
C ILE A 84 -6.27 -14.36 10.44
N ALA A 85 -6.82 -14.28 9.22
CA ALA A 85 -6.11 -14.63 8.00
C ALA A 85 -4.85 -13.78 7.82
N LEU A 86 -4.96 -12.47 8.03
CA LEU A 86 -3.81 -11.55 8.00
C LEU A 86 -2.73 -11.95 9.00
N ARG A 87 -3.07 -12.14 10.28
CA ARG A 87 -2.09 -12.54 11.32
C ARG A 87 -1.41 -13.87 10.99
N SER A 88 -2.17 -14.83 10.47
CA SER A 88 -1.62 -16.12 10.04
C SER A 88 -0.67 -15.96 8.86
N LEU A 89 -1.00 -15.10 7.88
CA LEU A 89 -0.13 -14.84 6.75
C LEU A 89 1.15 -14.11 7.19
N SER A 90 1.01 -13.16 8.11
CA SER A 90 2.14 -12.45 8.72
C SER A 90 3.13 -13.40 9.37
N SER A 91 2.66 -14.31 10.21
CA SER A 91 3.54 -15.25 10.91
C SER A 91 4.27 -16.19 9.96
N VAL A 92 3.60 -16.63 8.88
CA VAL A 92 4.21 -17.45 7.83
C VAL A 92 5.31 -16.68 7.08
N TYR A 93 5.04 -15.43 6.68
CA TYR A 93 6.02 -14.61 5.97
C TYR A 93 7.20 -14.24 6.87
N ASP A 94 6.94 -13.88 8.12
CA ASP A 94 7.98 -13.59 9.10
C ASP A 94 8.89 -14.81 9.34
N ALA A 95 8.29 -16.00 9.51
CA ALA A 95 9.04 -17.23 9.71
C ALA A 95 9.87 -17.61 8.47
N ALA A 96 9.34 -17.40 7.26
CA ALA A 96 10.07 -17.63 6.01
C ALA A 96 11.25 -16.65 5.89
N ASN A 97 11.00 -15.36 6.08
CA ASN A 97 12.01 -14.31 6.00
C ASN A 97 13.06 -14.41 7.12
N ALA A 98 12.69 -14.94 8.29
CA ALA A 98 13.60 -15.13 9.42
C ALA A 98 14.71 -16.16 9.15
N ARG A 99 14.54 -17.01 8.13
CA ARG A 99 15.53 -18.02 7.72
C ARG A 99 16.47 -17.52 6.63
N VAL A 100 16.17 -16.38 6.02
CA VAL A 100 16.95 -15.84 4.90
C VAL A 100 18.01 -14.89 5.45
N ALA A 101 19.28 -15.18 5.19
CA ALA A 101 20.39 -14.26 5.42
C ALA A 101 21.10 -14.02 4.08
N ILE A 102 21.18 -12.76 3.66
CA ILE A 102 21.74 -12.39 2.36
C ILE A 102 23.15 -11.86 2.62
N PRO A 103 24.21 -12.54 2.19
CA PRO A 103 25.59 -12.13 2.46
C PRO A 103 26.02 -11.00 1.51
N PHE A 104 25.35 -9.85 1.61
CA PHE A 104 25.64 -8.67 0.80
C PHE A 104 26.67 -7.78 1.49
N GLU A 105 27.75 -7.44 0.77
CA GLU A 105 28.79 -6.54 1.25
C GLU A 105 28.88 -5.31 0.34
N ALA A 106 28.41 -4.14 0.80
CA ALA A 106 28.34 -2.91 0.00
C ALA A 106 29.71 -2.40 -0.51
N THR A 107 30.82 -2.83 0.12
CA THR A 107 32.18 -2.49 -0.31
C THR A 107 32.74 -3.44 -1.36
N ARG A 108 32.14 -4.62 -1.54
CA ARG A 108 32.61 -5.65 -2.48
C ARG A 108 31.61 -5.95 -3.59
N GLN A 109 30.38 -5.48 -3.46
CA GLN A 109 29.28 -5.80 -4.37
C GLN A 109 28.44 -4.55 -4.66
N SER A 110 27.91 -4.47 -5.87
CA SER A 110 26.92 -3.46 -6.27
C SER A 110 25.53 -4.07 -6.27
N LEU A 111 24.54 -3.33 -5.77
CA LEU A 111 23.14 -3.76 -5.79
C LEU A 111 22.41 -3.12 -6.97
N ALA A 112 21.71 -3.89 -7.79
CA ALA A 112 20.97 -3.38 -8.94
C ALA A 112 19.58 -4.00 -9.09
N PHE A 113 18.58 -3.21 -9.46
CA PHE A 113 17.33 -3.77 -9.96
C PHE A 113 17.50 -4.33 -11.37
N SER A 114 16.96 -5.52 -11.62
CA SER A 114 17.02 -6.19 -12.92
C SER A 114 16.04 -5.64 -13.95
N ASN A 115 15.01 -4.92 -13.52
CA ASN A 115 13.89 -4.50 -14.36
C ASN A 115 13.85 -2.97 -14.46
N ASP A 116 13.65 -2.46 -15.67
CA ASP A 116 13.64 -1.03 -15.99
C ASP A 116 12.55 -0.22 -15.25
N ASP A 117 11.46 -0.88 -14.83
CA ASP A 117 10.34 -0.24 -14.12
C ASP A 117 10.62 0.05 -12.64
N GLN A 118 11.76 -0.40 -12.10
CA GLN A 118 12.09 -0.28 -10.68
C GLN A 118 13.31 0.61 -10.47
N SER A 119 13.14 1.64 -9.64
CA SER A 119 14.20 2.61 -9.39
C SER A 119 15.10 2.17 -8.24
N GLY A 120 16.40 2.08 -8.52
CA GLY A 120 17.47 1.96 -7.52
C GLY A 120 17.50 3.12 -6.53
N ALA A 121 16.88 4.27 -6.82
CA ALA A 121 16.70 5.35 -5.85
C ALA A 121 15.89 4.87 -4.62
N TRP A 122 14.95 3.95 -4.81
CA TRP A 122 14.25 3.33 -3.70
C TRP A 122 15.21 2.53 -2.81
N LEU A 123 16.20 1.84 -3.38
CA LEU A 123 17.17 1.08 -2.59
C LEU A 123 18.09 2.00 -1.78
N THR A 124 18.59 3.09 -2.36
CA THR A 124 19.46 4.02 -1.63
C THR A 124 18.71 4.77 -0.52
N GLN A 125 17.46 5.18 -0.78
CA GLN A 125 16.61 5.84 0.21
C GLN A 125 16.32 4.96 1.43
N ASN A 126 16.18 3.66 1.22
CA ASN A 126 15.63 2.79 2.24
C ASN A 126 16.66 1.85 2.91
N TYR A 127 17.84 1.65 2.30
CA TYR A 127 18.87 0.74 2.83
C TYR A 127 20.18 1.44 3.20
N ALA A 128 20.20 2.78 3.19
CA ALA A 128 21.41 3.58 3.42
C ALA A 128 22.59 3.15 2.53
N LEU A 129 22.28 2.69 1.32
CA LEU A 129 23.30 2.29 0.36
C LEU A 129 23.95 3.54 -0.26
N PRO A 130 25.28 3.59 -0.34
CA PRO A 130 25.96 4.73 -0.95
C PRO A 130 25.61 4.86 -2.44
N VAL A 131 25.39 3.72 -3.10
CA VAL A 131 24.95 3.64 -4.49
C VAL A 131 24.09 2.39 -4.68
N ALA A 132 23.06 2.51 -5.51
CA ALA A 132 22.33 1.38 -6.07
C ALA A 132 22.07 1.66 -7.54
N TYR A 133 21.89 0.61 -8.33
CA TYR A 133 21.74 0.72 -9.78
C TYR A 133 20.35 0.27 -10.22
N SER A 134 19.93 0.74 -11.39
CA SER A 134 18.76 0.24 -12.12
C SER A 134 19.21 -0.17 -13.50
N ALA A 135 18.85 -1.36 -13.95
CA ALA A 135 18.98 -1.72 -15.36
C ALA A 135 18.24 -0.67 -16.21
N ASN A 136 18.86 -0.27 -17.32
CA ASN A 136 18.25 0.64 -18.27
C ASN A 136 18.91 0.46 -19.64
N SER A 137 18.20 -0.15 -20.58
CA SER A 137 18.73 -0.43 -21.92
C SER A 137 18.89 0.81 -22.81
N ASN A 138 18.38 1.98 -22.39
CA ASN A 138 18.48 3.22 -23.18
C ASN A 138 19.87 3.87 -23.10
N PHE A 139 20.72 3.42 -22.18
CA PHE A 139 22.08 3.94 -22.01
C PHE A 139 23.11 2.88 -22.39
N PRO A 140 24.22 3.25 -23.05
CA PRO A 140 25.28 2.31 -23.42
C PRO A 140 25.94 1.64 -22.21
N GLN A 141 25.88 2.27 -21.04
CA GLN A 141 26.34 1.71 -19.77
C GLN A 141 25.44 0.57 -19.26
N GLY A 142 24.22 0.44 -19.79
CA GLY A 142 23.21 -0.55 -19.41
C GLY A 142 22.55 -0.31 -18.04
N TYR A 143 23.02 0.70 -17.28
CA TYR A 143 22.57 1.00 -15.94
C TYR A 143 22.54 2.50 -15.65
N LEU A 144 21.61 2.88 -14.76
CA LEU A 144 21.63 4.14 -14.05
C LEU A 144 22.10 3.90 -12.62
N SER A 145 23.09 4.66 -12.14
CA SER A 145 23.38 4.73 -10.71
C SER A 145 22.47 5.73 -10.03
N HIS A 146 22.10 5.42 -8.80
CA HIS A 146 21.33 6.25 -7.89
C HIS A 146 22.13 6.43 -6.61
N ARG A 147 22.29 7.66 -6.16
CA ARG A 147 23.09 8.02 -4.99
C ARG A 147 22.34 9.03 -4.13
N MET A 148 22.50 8.93 -2.81
CA MET A 148 22.08 9.99 -1.91
C MET A 148 23.20 11.03 -1.81
N MET A 149 22.85 12.30 -1.97
CA MET A 149 23.79 13.42 -1.87
C MET A 149 23.19 14.53 -1.00
N ASP A 150 24.03 15.40 -0.46
CA ASP A 150 23.57 16.62 0.21
C ASP A 150 22.87 17.55 -0.80
N ALA A 151 21.81 18.22 -0.37
CA ALA A 151 21.02 19.11 -1.21
C ALA A 151 21.85 20.25 -1.81
N THR A 152 22.84 20.76 -1.08
CA THR A 152 23.76 21.80 -1.56
C THR A 152 24.66 21.30 -2.70
N THR A 153 25.06 20.03 -2.66
CA THR A 153 25.82 19.37 -3.73
C THR A 153 24.92 19.16 -4.95
N CYS A 154 23.68 18.70 -4.77
CA CYS A 154 22.75 18.57 -5.89
C CYS A 154 22.44 19.90 -6.57
N ALA A 155 22.28 21.00 -5.82
CA ALA A 155 22.06 22.31 -6.41
C ALA A 155 23.21 22.73 -7.36
N LYS A 156 24.46 22.38 -7.01
CA LYS A 156 25.63 22.62 -7.87
C LYS A 156 25.65 21.72 -9.10
N VAL A 157 25.15 20.49 -8.99
CA VAL A 157 25.12 19.51 -10.08
C VAL A 157 23.94 19.75 -11.03
N ALA A 158 22.86 20.40 -10.59
CA ALA A 158 21.63 20.60 -11.36
C ALA A 158 21.72 21.66 -12.48
N THR A 159 22.79 21.65 -13.27
CA THR A 159 23.03 22.55 -14.40
C THR A 159 22.45 22.02 -15.72
N PRO A 160 22.20 22.89 -16.73
CA PRO A 160 21.80 22.44 -18.06
C PRO A 160 22.81 21.46 -18.70
N ALA A 161 24.11 21.68 -18.48
CA ALA A 161 25.16 20.80 -18.99
C ALA A 161 25.07 19.38 -18.38
N SER A 162 24.83 19.28 -17.08
CA SER A 162 24.64 18.00 -16.39
C SER A 162 23.41 17.25 -16.92
N ARG A 163 22.29 17.96 -17.16
CA ARG A 163 21.08 17.36 -17.73
C ARG A 163 21.30 16.85 -19.15
N ALA A 164 22.09 17.57 -19.96
CA ALA A 164 22.49 17.12 -21.29
C ALA A 164 23.35 15.84 -21.24
N ALA A 165 24.07 15.62 -20.14
CA ALA A 165 24.80 14.39 -19.83
C ALA A 165 23.94 13.34 -19.08
N PHE A 166 22.61 13.52 -19.03
CA PHE A 166 21.65 12.63 -18.34
C PHE A 166 21.89 12.48 -16.83
N VAL A 167 22.49 13.49 -16.21
CA VAL A 167 22.63 13.58 -14.76
C VAL A 167 21.42 14.33 -14.20
N HIS A 168 20.58 13.61 -13.46
CA HIS A 168 19.33 14.12 -12.90
C HIS A 168 19.36 14.12 -11.38
N THR A 169 18.79 15.16 -10.77
CA THR A 169 18.59 15.26 -9.33
C THR A 169 17.10 15.22 -9.03
N PHE A 170 16.70 14.36 -8.09
CA PHE A 170 15.34 14.22 -7.63
C PHE A 170 15.24 14.54 -6.14
N GLY A 171 14.02 14.88 -5.70
CA GLY A 171 13.73 15.00 -4.28
C GLY A 171 14.05 13.70 -3.54
N PHE A 172 14.56 13.84 -2.32
CA PHE A 172 14.69 12.72 -1.41
C PHE A 172 13.45 12.67 -0.52
N HIS A 173 12.89 11.48 -0.32
CA HIS A 173 11.84 11.27 0.65
C HIS A 173 12.46 10.51 1.82
N ASP A 174 12.31 11.05 3.04
CA ASP A 174 12.65 10.27 4.22
C ASP A 174 11.65 9.13 4.31
N GLY A 175 12.16 7.90 4.31
CA GLY A 175 11.34 6.71 4.33
C GLY A 175 10.53 6.65 5.63
N ASP A 176 9.21 6.48 5.50
CA ASP A 176 8.27 6.19 6.59
C ASP A 176 8.13 7.29 7.68
N THR A 177 7.38 8.34 7.39
CA THR A 177 6.46 8.87 8.42
C THR A 177 5.10 8.21 8.28
N VAL A 178 4.54 7.77 9.41
CA VAL A 178 3.17 7.24 9.60
C VAL A 178 2.10 8.16 8.98
N ASP A 179 2.45 9.42 8.69
CA ASP A 179 1.60 10.47 8.12
C ASP A 179 1.91 10.88 6.66
N GLY A 180 2.68 10.07 5.90
CA GLY A 180 2.94 10.29 4.47
C GLY A 180 4.43 10.41 4.12
N MET A 181 4.75 10.41 2.82
CA MET A 181 6.12 10.61 2.32
C MET A 181 6.52 12.08 2.50
N LYS A 182 7.21 12.40 3.60
CA LYS A 182 7.76 13.75 3.79
C LYS A 182 8.99 13.91 2.91
N MET A 183 8.99 14.95 2.10
CA MET A 183 10.18 15.35 1.36
C MET A 183 11.24 15.82 2.37
N GLU A 184 12.41 15.21 2.32
CA GLU A 184 13.57 15.58 3.11
C GLU A 184 14.38 16.59 2.31
N SER A 185 14.55 17.80 2.87
CA SER A 185 15.20 18.91 2.18
C SER A 185 16.71 18.88 2.31
N ARG A 186 17.27 18.09 3.24
CA ARG A 186 18.73 17.99 3.45
C ARG A 186 19.41 17.16 2.37
N PHE A 187 18.68 16.22 1.76
CA PHE A 187 19.23 15.27 0.81
C PHE A 187 18.49 15.32 -0.53
N CYS A 188 19.12 14.74 -1.53
CA CYS A 188 18.58 14.55 -2.88
C CYS A 188 19.04 13.19 -3.40
N ALA A 189 18.28 12.65 -4.36
CA ALA A 189 18.71 11.49 -5.13
C ALA A 189 19.36 11.96 -6.43
N LEU A 190 20.64 11.66 -6.63
CA LEU A 190 21.35 11.87 -7.89
C LEU A 190 21.25 10.60 -8.74
N SER A 191 20.87 10.73 -10.01
CA SER A 191 20.81 9.65 -10.99
C SER A 191 21.70 9.96 -12.18
N MET A 192 22.52 9.01 -12.64
CA MET A 192 23.35 9.18 -13.83
C MET A 192 23.69 7.84 -14.50
N PRO A 193 23.91 7.80 -15.83
CA PRO A 193 24.39 6.60 -16.50
C PRO A 193 25.76 6.18 -15.97
N GLU A 194 25.86 4.96 -15.46
CA GLU A 194 27.09 4.46 -14.84
C GLU A 194 27.09 2.93 -14.86
N GLN A 195 28.18 2.34 -15.35
CA GLN A 195 28.37 0.89 -15.31
C GLN A 195 28.90 0.47 -13.92
N PRO A 196 28.28 -0.53 -13.25
CA PRO A 196 28.79 -1.04 -11.99
C PRO A 196 30.22 -1.60 -12.12
N SER A 197 31.12 -1.18 -11.23
CA SER A 197 32.51 -1.66 -11.20
C SER A 197 32.73 -2.88 -10.32
N LEU A 198 31.78 -3.21 -9.45
CA LEU A 198 31.82 -4.36 -8.55
C LEU A 198 30.89 -5.48 -9.04
N PRO A 199 31.12 -6.74 -8.61
CA PRO A 199 30.18 -7.84 -8.84
C PRO A 199 28.74 -7.48 -8.49
N LEU A 200 27.82 -7.76 -9.43
CA LEU A 200 26.44 -7.32 -9.35
C LEU A 200 25.57 -8.30 -8.55
N VAL A 201 24.90 -7.80 -7.53
CA VAL A 201 23.78 -8.46 -6.86
C VAL A 201 22.50 -7.91 -7.48
N SER A 202 21.77 -8.78 -8.16
CA SER A 202 20.56 -8.42 -8.88
C SER A 202 19.33 -8.60 -7.99
N VAL A 203 18.48 -7.58 -7.92
CA VAL A 203 17.21 -7.59 -7.20
C VAL A 203 16.09 -7.56 -8.24
N SER A 204 15.17 -8.50 -8.13
CA SER A 204 13.93 -8.47 -8.91
C SER A 204 12.74 -8.50 -7.96
N ARG A 205 11.67 -7.80 -8.31
CA ARG A 205 10.41 -7.78 -7.56
C ARG A 205 9.31 -8.24 -8.48
N ARG A 206 8.53 -9.21 -8.01
CA ARG A 206 7.32 -9.68 -8.67
C ARG A 206 6.12 -9.41 -7.79
N GLU A 207 5.13 -8.74 -8.34
CA GLU A 207 3.86 -8.51 -7.67
C GLU A 207 2.79 -9.46 -8.21
N GLU A 208 1.95 -9.95 -7.31
CA GLU A 208 0.86 -10.85 -7.63
C GLU A 208 -0.35 -10.51 -6.77
N LYS A 209 -1.51 -10.29 -7.40
CA LYS A 209 -2.78 -10.13 -6.69
C LYS A 209 -3.36 -11.50 -6.43
N ILE A 210 -3.46 -11.88 -5.16
CA ILE A 210 -3.99 -13.16 -4.70
C ILE A 210 -5.13 -12.95 -3.70
N SER A 211 -5.89 -14.00 -3.44
CA SER A 211 -6.88 -14.05 -2.36
C SER A 211 -6.47 -15.15 -1.39
N GLU A 212 -6.12 -14.79 -0.16
CA GLU A 212 -5.73 -15.73 0.88
C GLU A 212 -6.91 -15.91 1.84
N LYS A 213 -7.63 -17.04 1.71
CA LYS A 213 -8.84 -17.33 2.51
C LYS A 213 -9.91 -16.22 2.41
N GLY A 214 -10.02 -15.55 1.26
CA GLY A 214 -10.96 -14.44 1.04
C GLY A 214 -10.40 -13.06 1.38
N LEU A 215 -9.23 -12.96 2.03
CA LEU A 215 -8.52 -11.72 2.23
C LEU A 215 -7.79 -11.33 0.93
N PRO A 216 -8.09 -10.17 0.31
CA PRO A 216 -7.35 -9.70 -0.85
C PRO A 216 -5.93 -9.30 -0.44
N VAL A 217 -4.92 -9.82 -1.15
CA VAL A 217 -3.50 -9.57 -0.88
C VAL A 217 -2.78 -9.28 -2.18
N THR A 218 -1.99 -8.20 -2.20
CA THR A 218 -0.95 -7.99 -3.21
C THR A 218 0.35 -8.55 -2.65
N ARG A 219 0.69 -9.78 -3.04
CA ARG A 219 1.94 -10.45 -2.65
C ARG A 219 3.08 -9.84 -3.44
N VAL A 220 4.15 -9.50 -2.75
CA VAL A 220 5.40 -9.02 -3.34
C VAL A 220 6.48 -10.04 -3.04
N THR A 221 7.07 -10.63 -4.08
CA THR A 221 8.23 -11.52 -3.92
C THR A 221 9.47 -10.80 -4.43
N THR A 222 10.40 -10.53 -3.52
CA THR A 222 11.70 -9.94 -3.85
C THR A 222 12.71 -11.06 -3.98
N THR A 223 13.32 -11.21 -5.14
CA THR A 223 14.37 -12.20 -5.40
C THR A 223 15.71 -11.48 -5.51
N VAL A 224 16.67 -11.89 -4.69
CA VAL A 224 18.03 -11.39 -4.70
C VAL A 224 18.94 -12.47 -5.27
N THR A 225 19.60 -12.18 -6.38
CA THR A 225 20.51 -13.09 -7.08
C THR A 225 21.94 -12.60 -6.87
N MET A 226 22.75 -13.44 -6.24
CA MET A 226 24.17 -13.17 -6.00
C MET A 226 24.99 -13.42 -7.27
N PRO A 227 26.19 -12.82 -7.39
CA PRO A 227 27.12 -13.09 -8.49
C PRO A 227 27.45 -14.58 -8.70
N GLY A 228 27.46 -15.37 -7.62
CA GLY A 228 27.72 -16.81 -7.66
C GLY A 228 26.51 -17.68 -8.04
N GLY A 229 25.38 -17.10 -8.44
CA GLY A 229 24.17 -17.83 -8.83
C GLY A 229 23.26 -18.25 -7.67
N ASN A 230 23.63 -17.96 -6.42
CA ASN A 230 22.73 -18.18 -5.28
C ASN A 230 21.54 -17.20 -5.33
N HIS A 231 20.34 -17.71 -5.09
CA HIS A 231 19.12 -16.91 -5.06
C HIS A 231 18.48 -16.92 -3.67
N PHE A 232 18.09 -15.74 -3.20
CA PHE A 232 17.36 -15.55 -1.95
C PHE A 232 16.00 -14.95 -2.26
N ARG A 233 14.95 -15.43 -1.60
CA ARG A 233 13.57 -14.96 -1.81
C ARG A 233 13.06 -14.38 -0.51
N LEU A 234 12.57 -13.15 -0.57
CA LEU A 234 11.88 -12.48 0.52
C LEU A 234 10.41 -12.31 0.13
N LEU A 235 9.54 -12.59 1.10
CA LEU A 235 8.10 -12.47 0.94
C LEU A 235 7.60 -11.22 1.63
N GLY A 236 6.81 -10.42 0.92
CA GLY A 236 6.19 -9.23 1.45
C GLY A 236 4.90 -8.87 0.73
N GLY A 237 4.53 -7.61 0.84
CA GLY A 237 3.32 -7.06 0.24
C GLY A 237 2.29 -6.56 1.25
N VAL A 238 1.09 -6.29 0.73
CA VAL A 238 0.01 -5.64 1.47
C VAL A 238 -1.28 -6.42 1.33
N ALA A 239 -2.08 -6.42 2.40
CA ALA A 239 -3.42 -6.98 2.44
C ALA A 239 -4.44 -5.85 2.56
N LYS A 240 -5.69 -6.16 2.18
CA LYS A 240 -6.83 -5.26 2.29
C LYS A 240 -7.91 -5.81 3.23
N PRO A 241 -7.66 -5.92 4.55
CA PRO A 241 -8.67 -6.37 5.49
C PRO A 241 -9.82 -5.37 5.59
N LEU A 242 -11.02 -5.85 5.89
CA LEU A 242 -12.13 -4.98 6.29
C LEU A 242 -11.77 -4.15 7.52
N SER A 243 -12.31 -2.93 7.61
CA SER A 243 -12.20 -2.13 8.83
C SER A 243 -12.96 -2.77 10.00
N TRP A 244 -12.70 -2.30 11.21
CA TRP A 244 -13.49 -2.68 12.39
C TRP A 244 -14.89 -2.06 12.40
N ILE A 245 -15.05 -0.92 11.72
CA ILE A 245 -16.32 -0.21 11.61
C ILE A 245 -16.89 -0.44 10.21
N PRO A 246 -18.15 -0.92 10.08
CA PRO A 246 -18.78 -1.12 8.79
C PRO A 246 -18.95 0.20 8.05
N MET A 247 -18.22 0.29 6.95
CA MET A 247 -18.25 1.42 6.04
C MET A 247 -18.71 0.95 4.66
N PRO A 248 -20.01 0.67 4.47
CA PRO A 248 -20.54 0.34 3.15
C PRO A 248 -20.40 1.59 2.28
N MET A 249 -19.59 1.51 1.23
CA MET A 249 -19.42 2.53 0.23
C MET A 249 -20.10 2.09 -1.05
N MET A 250 -21.05 2.91 -1.49
CA MET A 250 -21.81 2.68 -2.70
C MET A 250 -21.68 3.91 -3.57
N GLY A 251 -21.11 3.76 -4.76
CA GLY A 251 -21.14 4.82 -5.73
C GLY A 251 -20.41 4.52 -7.02
N CYS A 252 -20.34 5.54 -7.87
CA CYS A 252 -19.70 5.43 -9.18
C CYS A 252 -18.54 6.41 -9.30
N TRP A 253 -17.51 6.03 -10.05
CA TRP A 253 -16.35 6.86 -10.32
C TRP A 253 -15.84 6.64 -11.75
N LEU A 254 -15.01 7.57 -12.21
CA LEU A 254 -14.31 7.46 -13.48
C LEU A 254 -13.13 6.49 -13.31
N ASN A 255 -13.10 5.43 -14.10
CA ASN A 255 -11.96 4.52 -14.12
C ASN A 255 -10.90 5.02 -15.12
N ASP A 256 -9.65 5.19 -14.67
CA ASP A 256 -8.57 5.69 -15.53
C ASP A 256 -8.09 4.64 -16.55
N ALA A 257 -8.31 3.34 -16.28
CA ALA A 257 -7.82 2.26 -17.12
C ALA A 257 -8.67 2.04 -18.39
N ARG A 258 -9.95 2.39 -18.33
CA ARG A 258 -10.88 2.44 -19.46
C ARG A 258 -11.79 3.59 -19.12
N SER A 259 -11.90 4.62 -19.97
CA SER A 259 -12.78 5.78 -19.76
C SER A 259 -14.25 5.34 -19.68
N SER A 260 -14.64 4.72 -18.56
CA SER A 260 -15.93 4.14 -18.25
C SER A 260 -16.39 4.62 -16.89
N TRP A 261 -17.70 4.76 -16.78
CA TRP A 261 -18.39 5.09 -15.55
C TRP A 261 -18.70 3.78 -14.82
N ASP A 262 -17.88 3.43 -13.83
CA ASP A 262 -18.00 2.16 -13.12
C ASP A 262 -18.64 2.43 -11.75
N CYS A 263 -19.62 1.60 -11.39
CA CYS A 263 -20.32 1.67 -10.11
C CYS A 263 -20.01 0.44 -9.26
N GLU A 264 -19.70 0.64 -7.98
CA GLU A 264 -19.45 -0.43 -7.04
C GLU A 264 -20.20 -0.20 -5.73
N ALA A 265 -20.58 -1.31 -5.10
CA ALA A 265 -21.09 -1.36 -3.74
C ALA A 265 -20.22 -2.34 -2.95
N GLN A 266 -19.33 -1.83 -2.11
CA GLN A 266 -18.41 -2.63 -1.32
C GLN A 266 -18.21 -2.03 0.07
N PHE A 267 -17.72 -2.84 1.00
CA PHE A 267 -17.25 -2.29 2.27
C PHE A 267 -15.84 -1.72 2.10
N TRP A 268 -15.60 -0.54 2.68
CA TRP A 268 -14.27 0.04 2.73
C TRP A 268 -13.30 -0.91 3.43
N ARG A 269 -12.16 -1.12 2.78
CA ARG A 269 -11.05 -1.94 3.25
C ARG A 269 -9.84 -1.07 3.49
N ASN A 270 -8.99 -1.48 4.42
CA ASN A 270 -7.71 -0.82 4.62
C ASN A 270 -6.79 -1.15 3.45
N GLU A 271 -6.71 -0.26 2.46
CA GLU A 271 -6.00 -0.43 1.17
C GLU A 271 -4.53 -0.87 1.26
N SER A 272 -3.89 -0.78 2.43
CA SER A 272 -2.43 -0.90 2.57
C SER A 272 -1.98 -1.42 3.94
N THR A 273 -2.62 -2.47 4.45
CA THR A 273 -2.15 -3.13 5.67
C THR A 273 -0.97 -4.05 5.34
N PRO A 274 0.24 -3.81 5.87
CA PRO A 274 1.41 -4.62 5.53
C PRO A 274 1.29 -6.06 6.07
N VAL A 275 1.68 -7.05 5.25
CA VAL A 275 1.56 -8.47 5.60
C VAL A 275 2.60 -8.91 6.63
N ILE A 276 3.82 -8.39 6.65
CA ILE A 276 4.93 -8.83 7.56
C ILE A 276 4.63 -8.37 9.03
N SER A 277 5.50 -8.49 10.06
CA SER A 277 5.32 -7.87 11.42
C SER A 277 6.31 -6.70 11.75
N GLY A 278 5.93 -5.71 12.63
CA GLY A 278 6.53 -4.32 12.76
C GLY A 278 5.53 -3.10 12.63
N ASN A 279 5.94 -1.84 12.46
CA ASN A 279 4.97 -0.70 12.57
C ASN A 279 4.77 0.21 11.34
N THR A 280 5.43 0.00 10.21
CA THR A 280 5.20 0.87 9.03
C THR A 280 5.29 0.12 7.70
N ARG A 281 4.74 0.75 6.65
CA ARG A 281 4.44 0.21 5.32
C ARG A 281 5.69 -0.27 4.58
N TYR A 282 6.85 0.32 4.88
CA TYR A 282 8.11 0.00 4.22
C TYR A 282 9.17 -0.56 5.19
N TYR A 283 9.18 -0.22 6.47
CA TYR A 283 10.21 -0.66 7.45
C TYR A 283 10.53 -2.16 7.50
N ARG A 284 9.64 -3.04 7.02
CA ARG A 284 9.74 -4.49 7.27
C ARG A 284 10.47 -5.24 6.17
N ASP A 285 10.14 -5.04 4.90
CA ASP A 285 10.97 -5.55 3.80
C ASP A 285 12.39 -4.94 3.90
N LEU A 286 12.45 -3.67 4.32
CA LEU A 286 13.68 -2.91 4.53
C LEU A 286 14.50 -3.39 5.72
N ARG A 287 13.93 -3.66 6.90
CA ARG A 287 14.70 -4.26 8.01
C ARG A 287 15.05 -5.72 7.76
N VAL A 288 14.23 -6.48 7.04
CA VAL A 288 14.58 -7.86 6.73
C VAL A 288 15.80 -7.84 5.82
N LEU A 289 15.80 -7.10 4.71
CA LEU A 289 16.96 -7.08 3.84
C LEU A 289 18.14 -6.30 4.48
N GLN A 290 17.93 -5.22 5.25
CA GLN A 290 19.00 -4.53 6.00
C GLN A 290 19.60 -5.34 7.15
N ARG A 291 18.80 -5.98 8.02
CA ARG A 291 19.32 -6.84 9.13
C ARG A 291 19.98 -8.12 8.60
N ARG A 292 19.65 -8.52 7.38
CA ARG A 292 20.19 -9.74 6.76
C ARG A 292 21.40 -9.47 5.89
N CYS A 293 21.48 -8.30 5.25
CA CYS A 293 22.67 -7.79 4.58
C CYS A 293 23.72 -7.28 5.57
N HIS A 294 23.31 -6.63 6.67
CA HIS A 294 24.18 -6.27 7.77
C HIS A 294 23.94 -7.22 8.95
N GLY A 295 24.64 -8.35 8.95
CA GLY A 295 24.75 -9.18 10.15
C GLY A 295 25.17 -8.31 11.34
N THR A 296 24.30 -8.24 12.35
CA THR A 296 24.56 -7.82 13.74
C THR A 296 25.64 -6.74 13.94
N GLN A 297 25.28 -5.46 13.94
CA GLN A 297 25.83 -4.40 14.82
C GLN A 297 25.38 -3.02 14.36
N VAL A 298 24.44 -2.40 15.09
CA VAL A 298 24.55 -1.00 15.53
C VAL A 298 23.74 -0.87 16.81
N THR A 299 24.35 -1.20 17.94
CA THR A 299 23.88 -0.71 19.24
C THR A 299 24.13 0.80 19.24
N ARG A 300 23.06 1.58 19.13
CA ARG A 300 23.10 3.04 19.21
C ARG A 300 23.45 3.43 20.65
N THR A 301 24.73 3.62 20.95
CA THR A 301 25.15 4.34 22.16
C THR A 301 24.85 5.81 21.96
N SER A 302 23.80 6.30 22.62
CA SER A 302 23.56 7.72 22.83
C SER A 302 24.66 8.29 23.74
N ARG A 303 25.38 9.30 23.24
CA ARG A 303 25.97 10.35 24.07
C ARG A 303 25.22 11.64 23.75
#